data_AF-A0A7X2NQI9-F1
#
_entry.id   AF-A0A7X2NQI9-F1
#
_cell.length_a   1.000
_cell.length_b   1.000
_cell.length_c   1.000
_cell.angle_alpha   90.00
_cell.angle_beta   90.00
_cell.angle_gamma   90.00
#
_symmetry.space_group_name_H-M   'P 1'
#
loop_
_entity.id
_entity.type
_entity.pdbx_description
1 polymer ?
#
loop_
_entity_poly.entity_id
_entity_poly.type
_entity_poly.pdbx_seq_one_letter_code
_entity_poly.pdbx_strand_id
1 'polypeptide(L)'
;MSKEAVSLPVNYEDLSITNDFLKVINTRSSHRIFTSEGLSLLELSYLLWCCQGVKGLCGKRYATLRTVPSGGARHAFECYLAIQNVKEAEARPLALSANDAPDCIFKQS
;
A
#
# COMPACT_ATOMS: atom_id res chain seq x y z
N MET A 1 18.01 -14.30 -2.28
CA MET A 1 16.89 -14.07 -1.33
C MET A 1 17.38 -13.13 -0.24
N SER A 2 17.61 -11.85 -0.56
CA SER A 2 17.93 -10.85 0.45
C SER A 2 16.67 -10.61 1.30
N LYS A 3 16.80 -10.82 2.61
CA LYS A 3 15.72 -10.61 3.60
C LYS A 3 15.67 -9.16 4.06
N GLU A 4 15.92 -8.20 3.18
CA GLU A 4 15.83 -6.80 3.56
C GLU A 4 14.39 -6.35 3.49
N ALA A 5 13.83 -6.09 4.68
CA ALA A 5 12.48 -5.64 4.89
C ALA A 5 12.46 -4.15 5.21
N VAL A 6 11.63 -3.39 4.51
CA VAL A 6 11.39 -1.97 4.84
C VAL A 6 10.11 -1.88 5.65
N SER A 7 10.20 -1.31 6.86
CA SER A 7 9.04 -1.02 7.70
C SER A 7 8.33 0.22 7.18
N LEU A 8 7.00 0.17 7.14
CA LEU A 8 6.18 1.29 6.67
C LEU A 8 5.58 2.06 7.85
N PRO A 9 5.55 3.40 7.79
CA PRO A 9 4.86 4.21 8.79
C PRO A 9 3.34 4.11 8.60
N VAL A 10 2.60 4.18 9.71
CA VAL A 10 1.14 3.93 9.75
C VAL A 10 0.33 5.08 10.38
N ASN A 11 0.99 6.19 10.69
CA ASN A 11 0.41 7.44 11.20
C ASN A 11 -0.28 8.23 10.08
N TYR A 12 -1.32 7.63 9.49
CA TYR A 12 -2.03 8.19 8.33
C TYR A 12 -2.76 9.50 8.65
N GLU A 13 -3.04 9.75 9.93
CA GLU A 13 -3.67 10.99 10.43
C GLU A 13 -2.81 12.23 10.19
N ASP A 14 -1.50 12.06 10.01
CA ASP A 14 -0.57 13.16 9.72
C ASP A 14 -0.63 13.62 8.25
N LEU A 15 -1.32 12.87 7.39
CA LEU A 15 -1.45 13.20 5.97
C LEU A 15 -2.54 14.27 5.74
N SER A 16 -2.20 15.27 4.92
CA SER A 16 -3.17 16.26 4.45
C SER A 16 -4.01 15.71 3.29
N ILE A 17 -4.99 14.86 3.61
CA ILE A 17 -5.89 14.23 2.61
C ILE A 17 -7.31 14.80 2.67
N THR A 18 -7.99 14.80 1.52
CA THR A 18 -9.41 15.18 1.45
C THR A 18 -10.27 14.04 2.00
N ASN A 19 -10.98 14.28 3.10
CA ASN A 19 -11.86 13.30 3.75
C ASN A 19 -13.30 13.29 3.22
N ASP A 20 -13.63 14.16 2.26
CA ASP A 20 -14.92 14.17 1.58
C ASP A 20 -14.91 13.18 0.41
N PHE A 21 -15.55 12.02 0.62
CA PHE A 21 -15.62 10.96 -0.38
C PHE A 21 -16.34 11.39 -1.66
N LEU A 22 -17.43 12.15 -1.55
CA LEU A 22 -18.20 12.58 -2.73
C LEU A 22 -17.35 13.50 -3.59
N LYS A 23 -16.61 14.41 -2.95
CA LYS A 23 -15.65 15.27 -3.65
C LYS A 23 -14.55 14.45 -4.33
N VAL A 24 -13.92 13.51 -3.62
CA VAL A 24 -12.84 12.67 -4.17
C VAL A 24 -13.29 11.90 -5.41
N ILE A 25 -14.47 11.28 -5.38
CA ILE A 25 -14.98 10.52 -6.53
C ILE A 25 -15.28 11.42 -7.71
N ASN A 26 -15.87 12.59 -7.48
CA ASN A 26 -16.25 13.52 -8.55
C ASN A 26 -15.05 14.27 -9.17
N THR A 27 -13.96 14.48 -8.42
CA THR A 27 -12.76 15.17 -8.93
C THR A 27 -11.66 14.22 -9.42
N ARG A 28 -11.80 12.91 -9.21
CA ARG A 28 -10.80 11.92 -9.61
C ARG A 28 -10.55 11.97 -11.13
N SER A 29 -9.30 12.24 -11.49
CA SER A 29 -8.83 12.20 -12.87
C SER A 29 -7.54 11.38 -13.00
N SER A 30 -7.24 10.89 -14.21
CA SER A 30 -6.01 10.15 -14.49
C SER A 30 -4.91 11.10 -14.94
N HIS A 31 -3.98 11.41 -14.04
CA HIS A 31 -2.81 12.25 -14.33
C HIS A 31 -1.68 11.41 -14.97
N ARG A 32 -0.99 11.99 -15.96
CA ARG A 32 0.17 11.38 -16.65
C ARG A 32 1.38 12.31 -16.76
N ILE A 33 1.26 13.52 -16.22
CA ILE A 33 2.34 14.50 -16.09
C ILE A 33 2.60 14.60 -14.59
N PHE A 34 3.80 14.23 -14.16
CA PHE A 34 4.18 14.15 -12.76
C PHE A 34 5.17 15.26 -12.42
N THR A 35 5.13 15.73 -11.18
CA THR A 35 6.12 16.67 -10.66
C THR A 35 7.44 15.94 -10.38
N SER A 36 8.53 16.70 -10.20
CA SER A 36 9.81 16.16 -9.72
C SER A 36 9.82 15.90 -8.21
N GLU A 37 8.75 16.27 -7.50
CA GLU A 37 8.64 16.05 -6.07
C GLU A 37 8.46 14.56 -5.76
N GLY A 38 9.34 14.03 -4.91
CA GLY A 38 9.26 12.64 -4.45
C GLY A 38 8.12 12.44 -3.45
N LEU A 39 7.42 11.32 -3.61
CA LEU A 39 6.39 10.87 -2.67
C LEU A 39 7.04 10.50 -1.32
N SER A 40 6.45 10.86 -0.19
CA SER A 40 6.94 10.41 1.11
C SER A 40 6.67 8.92 1.33
N LEU A 41 7.45 8.28 2.21
CA LEU A 41 7.22 6.89 2.60
C LEU A 41 5.84 6.69 3.26
N LEU A 42 5.33 7.71 3.97
CA LEU A 42 4.00 7.69 4.59
C LEU A 42 2.87 7.76 3.57
N GLU A 43 2.97 8.62 2.56
CA GLU A 43 1.99 8.66 1.47
C GLU A 43 1.98 7.34 0.69
N LEU A 44 3.16 6.76 0.43
CA LEU A 44 3.26 5.45 -0.21
C LEU A 44 2.58 4.36 0.64
N SER A 45 2.88 4.32 1.94
CA SER A 45 2.28 3.40 2.89
C SER A 45 0.75 3.50 2.90
N TYR A 46 0.23 4.73 2.94
CA TYR A 46 -1.20 4.99 2.92
C TYR A 46 -1.87 4.46 1.64
N LEU A 47 -1.29 4.70 0.47
CA LEU A 47 -1.82 4.17 -0.80
C LEU A 47 -1.91 2.64 -0.79
N LEU A 48 -0.88 1.98 -0.23
CA LEU A 48 -0.84 0.52 -0.13
C LEU A 48 -1.89 0.00 0.85
N TRP A 49 -2.07 0.68 1.98
CA TRP A 49 -3.12 0.37 2.93
C TRP A 49 -4.51 0.47 2.27
N CYS A 50 -4.77 1.52 1.51
CA CYS A 50 -6.03 1.69 0.78
C CYS A 50 -6.28 0.58 -0.25
N CYS A 51 -5.25 0.09 -0.94
CA CYS A 51 -5.40 -0.92 -2.00
C CYS A 51 -5.31 -2.37 -1.52
N GLN A 52 -4.52 -2.65 -0.49
CA GLN A 52 -4.13 -4.01 -0.09
C GLN A 52 -4.06 -4.22 1.43
N GLY A 53 -4.44 -3.23 2.24
CA GLY A 53 -4.36 -3.28 3.69
C GLY A 53 -5.11 -4.47 4.29
N VAL A 54 -4.47 -5.18 5.22
CA VAL A 54 -5.04 -6.32 5.95
C VAL A 54 -5.67 -5.83 7.25
N LYS A 55 -7.00 -5.92 7.35
CA LYS A 55 -7.77 -5.53 8.53
C LYS A 55 -7.87 -6.64 9.58
N GLY A 56 -7.66 -7.89 9.18
CA GLY A 56 -7.74 -9.04 10.08
C GLY A 56 -7.67 -10.39 9.37
N LEU A 57 -7.70 -11.45 10.16
CA LEU A 57 -7.67 -12.84 9.69
C LEU A 57 -9.00 -13.53 10.02
N CYS A 58 -9.47 -14.40 9.13
CA CYS A 58 -10.68 -15.21 9.34
C CYS A 58 -10.35 -16.67 9.68
N GLY A 59 -11.08 -17.23 10.66
CA GLY A 59 -11.00 -18.63 11.07
C GLY A 59 -9.59 -19.07 11.47
N LYS A 60 -9.20 -20.30 11.10
CA LYS A 60 -7.83 -20.82 11.27
C LYS A 60 -6.84 -20.22 10.24
N ARG A 61 -6.89 -18.90 10.01
CA ARG A 61 -6.06 -18.15 9.04
C ARG A 61 -6.23 -18.60 7.58
N TYR A 62 -7.41 -19.08 7.20
CA TYR A 62 -7.64 -19.53 5.83
C TYR A 62 -7.95 -18.38 4.86
N ALA A 63 -8.27 -17.19 5.38
CA ALA A 63 -8.58 -15.99 4.61
C ALA A 63 -8.17 -14.72 5.35
N THR A 64 -7.89 -13.67 4.59
CA THR A 64 -7.58 -12.32 5.10
C THR A 64 -8.77 -11.40 4.82
N LEU A 65 -9.10 -10.53 5.77
CA LEU A 65 -10.00 -9.40 5.55
C LEU A 65 -9.16 -8.22 5.08
N ARG A 66 -9.48 -7.68 3.90
CA ARG A 66 -8.76 -6.53 3.35
C ARG A 66 -9.65 -5.31 3.19
N THR A 67 -9.02 -4.17 2.93
CA THR A 67 -9.69 -2.91 2.58
C THR A 67 -10.44 -2.97 1.25
N VAL A 68 -10.14 -3.97 0.41
CA VAL A 68 -10.76 -4.21 -0.90
C VAL A 68 -11.55 -5.53 -0.93
N PRO A 69 -12.67 -5.59 -1.68
CA PRO A 69 -13.42 -6.83 -1.86
C PRO A 69 -12.70 -7.82 -2.80
N SER A 70 -12.88 -9.12 -2.56
CA SER A 70 -12.39 -10.18 -3.45
C SER A 70 -13.31 -11.40 -3.39
N GLY A 71 -13.57 -12.04 -4.54
CA GLY A 71 -14.37 -13.25 -4.62
C GLY A 71 -13.81 -14.35 -3.72
N GLY A 72 -14.59 -14.80 -2.74
CA GLY A 72 -14.17 -15.83 -1.78
C GLY A 72 -13.02 -15.42 -0.85
N ALA A 73 -12.75 -14.12 -0.68
CA ALA A 73 -11.66 -13.58 0.16
C ALA A 73 -10.28 -14.17 -0.16
N ARG A 74 -10.04 -14.51 -1.44
CA ARG A 74 -8.83 -15.22 -1.87
C ARG A 74 -7.63 -14.31 -2.04
N HIS A 75 -7.83 -13.07 -2.54
CA HIS A 75 -6.76 -12.11 -2.77
C HIS A 75 -5.53 -12.72 -3.48
N ALA A 76 -5.77 -13.44 -4.58
CA ALA A 76 -4.76 -14.23 -5.28
C ALA A 76 -3.68 -13.41 -6.03
N PHE A 77 -3.74 -12.08 -5.94
CA PHE A 77 -2.81 -11.18 -6.61
C PHE A 77 -1.78 -10.63 -5.64
N GLU A 78 -0.54 -10.56 -6.09
CA GLU A 78 0.56 -9.89 -5.41
C GLU A 78 0.80 -8.51 -6.04
N CYS A 79 1.30 -7.57 -5.24
CA CYS A 79 1.61 -6.22 -5.68
C CYS A 79 3.13 -6.02 -5.68
N TYR A 80 3.67 -5.71 -6.85
CA TYR A 80 5.07 -5.35 -7.07
C TYR A 80 5.14 -3.87 -7.44
N LEU A 81 6.06 -3.14 -6.81
CA LEU A 81 6.27 -1.71 -7.04
C LEU A 81 7.62 -1.47 -7.70
N ALA A 82 7.63 -0.67 -8.77
CA ALA A 82 8.84 -0.08 -9.31
C ALA A 82 9.03 1.31 -8.70
N ILE A 83 9.88 1.42 -7.68
CA ILE A 83 10.13 2.68 -6.98
C ILE A 83 11.14 3.52 -7.78
N GLN A 84 10.72 4.73 -8.15
CA GLN A 84 11.55 5.69 -8.88
C GLN A 84 11.85 6.95 -8.05
N ASN A 85 10.83 7.56 -7.46
CA ASN A 85 10.96 8.84 -6.76
C ASN A 85 10.15 8.85 -5.45
N VAL A 86 10.65 8.11 -4.45
CA VAL A 86 10.08 8.06 -3.10
C VAL A 86 11.16 8.51 -2.12
N LYS A 87 10.84 9.50 -1.29
CA LYS A 87 11.74 10.01 -0.24
C LYS A 87 12.04 8.85 0.72
N GLU A 88 13.32 8.67 1.07
CA GLU A 88 13.81 7.65 2.01
C GLU A 88 13.74 6.18 1.52
N ALA A 89 13.31 5.94 0.28
CA ALA A 89 13.37 4.62 -0.34
C ALA A 89 14.38 4.62 -1.50
N GLU A 90 15.24 3.60 -1.56
CA GLU A 90 16.11 3.38 -2.70
C GLU A 90 15.30 3.06 -3.96
N ALA A 91 15.75 3.56 -5.11
CA ALA A 91 15.11 3.28 -6.40
C ALA A 91 15.37 1.83 -6.83
N ARG A 92 14.41 0.94 -6.52
CA ARG A 92 14.49 -0.50 -6.82
C ARG A 92 13.11 -1.15 -6.87
N PRO A 93 12.98 -2.33 -7.52
CA PRO A 93 11.77 -3.14 -7.42
C PRO A 93 11.56 -3.65 -5.98
N LEU A 94 10.35 -3.51 -5.45
CA LEU A 94 9.94 -4.08 -4.16
C LEU A 94 8.67 -4.92 -4.32
N ALA A 95 8.62 -6.08 -3.68
CA ALA A 95 7.43 -6.90 -3.55
C ALA A 95 6.72 -6.60 -2.22
N LEU A 96 5.43 -6.31 -2.26
CA LEU A 96 4.65 -6.16 -1.03
C LEU A 96 4.38 -7.55 -0.43
N SER A 97 4.91 -7.81 0.76
CA SER A 97 4.62 -9.02 1.52
C SER A 97 3.63 -8.70 2.62
N ALA A 98 2.35 -8.93 2.34
CA ALA A 98 1.32 -9.01 3.38
C ALA A 98 1.52 -10.33 4.14
N ASN A 99 2.50 -10.37 5.05
CA ASN A 99 2.54 -11.45 6.05
C ASN A 99 1.30 -11.33 6.95
N ASP A 100 0.94 -12.39 7.66
CA ASP A 100 -0.27 -12.54 8.49
C ASP A 100 -0.45 -11.52 9.66
N ALA A 101 0.15 -10.34 9.59
CA ALA A 101 0.10 -9.26 10.56
C ALA A 101 -0.43 -7.97 9.89
N PRO A 102 -1.06 -7.05 10.65
CA PRO A 102 -1.51 -5.76 10.14
C PRO A 102 -0.37 -4.86 9.61
N ASP A 103 0.88 -5.24 9.86
CA ASP A 103 2.08 -4.50 9.43
C ASP A 103 2.47 -4.88 8.00
N CYS A 104 2.29 -3.92 7.08
CA CYS A 104 2.67 -4.06 5.68
C CYS A 104 4.19 -3.96 5.54
N ILE A 105 4.84 -5.05 5.12
CA ILE A 105 6.31 -5.14 4.99
C ILE A 105 6.68 -5.37 3.51
N PHE A 106 7.63 -4.60 2.99
CA PHE A 106 8.23 -4.88 1.67
C PHE A 106 9.32 -5.94 1.75
N LYS A 107 9.41 -6.80 0.74
CA LYS A 107 10.53 -7.73 0.51
C LYS A 107 11.18 -7.40 -0.83
N GLN A 108 12.51 -7.51 -0.90
CA GLN A 108 13.22 -7.47 -2.17
C GLN A 108 12.98 -8.77 -2.96
N SER A 109 12.86 -8.64 -4.29
CA SER A 109 12.78 -9.76 -5.24
C SER A 109 14.16 -10.23 -5.68
#